data_AF-A0A958YKQ9-F1
#
_entry.id   AF-A0A958YKQ9-F1
#
_cell.length_a   1.000
_cell.length_b   1.000
_cell.length_c   1.000
_cell.angle_alpha   90.00
_cell.angle_beta   90.00
_cell.angle_gamma   90.00
#
_symmetry.space_group_name_H-M   'P 1'
#
loop_
_entity.id
_entity.type
_entity.pdbx_description
1 polymer ?
#
loop_
_entity_poly.entity_id
_entity_poly.type
_entity_poly.pdbx_seq_one_letter_code
_entity_poly.pdbx_strand_id
1 'polypeptide(L)' 'MDSSLFHITRPSTLKENAPLLIMFHGFGSDENDLFSFASELPEELFIISVRAPYAMQPYGNAWYAIN' A
#
# COMPACT_ATOMS: atom_id res chain seq x y z
N MET A 1 -10.38 13.79 14.23
CA MET A 1 -10.61 12.73 13.22
C MET A 1 -9.25 12.17 12.91
N ASP A 2 -9.10 10.85 13.01
CA ASP A 2 -7.88 10.17 12.62
C ASP A 2 -7.83 10.10 11.08
N SER A 3 -6.78 10.65 10.47
CA SER A 3 -6.57 10.63 9.02
C SER A 3 -5.59 9.53 8.60
N SER A 4 -5.22 8.65 9.54
CA SER A 4 -4.30 7.55 9.29
C SER A 4 -4.95 6.47 8.43
N LEU A 5 -4.17 5.95 7.48
CA LEU A 5 -4.52 4.77 6.70
C LEU A 5 -3.69 3.57 7.15
N PHE A 6 -4.32 2.40 7.21
CA PHE A 6 -3.60 1.14 7.41
C PHE A 6 -2.64 0.92 6.23
N HIS A 7 -1.42 0.47 6.52
CA HIS A 7 -0.40 0.22 5.52
C HIS A 7 0.60 -0.84 6.00
N ILE A 8 1.27 -1.46 5.04
CA ILE A 8 2.41 -2.35 5.26
C ILE A 8 3.65 -1.79 4.55
N THR A 9 4.83 -2.21 4.99
CA THR A 9 6.09 -1.61 4.52
C THR A 9 7.15 -2.65 4.19
N ARG A 10 7.99 -2.36 3.20
CA ARG A 10 9.28 -3.03 2.97
C ARG A 10 10.39 -2.01 3.19
N PRO A 11 11.28 -2.19 4.19
CA PRO A 11 12.38 -1.25 4.44
C PRO A 11 13.33 -1.18 3.24
N SER A 12 13.98 -0.02 3.07
CA SER A 12 15.09 0.15 2.13
C SER A 12 16.39 -0.42 2.71
N THR A 13 17.31 -0.84 1.84
CA THR A 13 18.71 -1.11 2.20
C THR A 13 19.51 0.16 2.50
N LEU A 14 19.10 1.31 1.95
CA LEU A 14 19.71 2.62 2.23
C LEU A 14 19.29 3.12 3.62
N LYS A 15 20.25 3.65 4.38
CA LYS A 15 20.01 4.16 5.74
C LYS A 15 19.51 5.60 5.76
N GLU A 16 19.79 6.38 4.72
CA GLU A 16 19.43 7.78 4.60
C GLU A 16 18.98 8.07 3.16
N ASN A 17 18.05 9.01 3.00
CA ASN A 17 17.56 9.50 1.71
C ASN A 17 17.07 8.40 0.75
N ALA A 18 16.51 7.31 1.27
CA ALA A 18 15.95 6.24 0.46
C ALA A 18 14.80 6.76 -0.42
N PRO A 19 14.77 6.42 -1.72
CA PRO A 19 13.63 6.74 -2.57
C PRO A 19 12.37 6.03 -2.07
N LEU A 20 11.29 6.80 -1.92
CA LEU A 20 10.00 6.29 -1.45
C LEU A 20 9.10 5.90 -2.63
N LEU A 21 8.57 4.68 -2.59
CA LEU A 21 7.48 4.23 -3.44
C LEU A 21 6.23 4.00 -2.59
N ILE A 22 5.14 4.69 -2.93
CA ILE A 22 3.83 4.49 -2.30
C ILE A 22 2.92 3.75 -3.29
N MET A 23 2.39 2.61 -2.87
CA MET A 23 1.51 1.76 -3.66
C MET A 23 0.06 1.92 -3.21
N PHE A 24 -0.82 2.14 -4.19
CA PHE A 24 -2.27 2.24 -4.03
C PHE A 24 -2.92 1.14 -4.86
N HIS A 25 -3.55 0.17 -4.20
CA HIS A 25 -4.22 -0.94 -4.87
C HIS A 25 -5.48 -0.47 -5.63
N GLY A 26 -5.92 -1.30 -6.59
CA GLY A 26 -7.16 -1.09 -7.34
C GLY A 26 -8.43 -1.37 -6.53
N PHE A 27 -9.59 -1.04 -7.09
CA PHE A 27 -10.89 -1.29 -6.46
C PHE A 27 -11.12 -2.78 -6.14
N GLY A 28 -11.63 -3.09 -4.95
CA GLY A 28 -11.93 -4.47 -4.54
C GLY A 28 -10.73 -5.27 -4.05
N SER A 29 -9.57 -4.64 -3.92
CA SER A 29 -8.32 -5.27 -3.49
C SER A 29 -7.87 -4.80 -2.10
N ASP A 30 -6.64 -5.10 -1.71
CA ASP A 30 -6.03 -4.68 -0.45
C ASP A 30 -4.53 -4.37 -0.60
N GLU A 31 -3.89 -3.99 0.51
CA GLU A 31 -2.48 -3.59 0.55
C GLU A 31 -1.49 -4.69 0.12
N ASN A 32 -1.87 -5.96 0.09
CA ASN A 32 -1.00 -7.08 -0.26
C ASN A 32 -0.87 -7.27 -1.77
N ASP A 33 -1.83 -6.79 -2.56
CA ASP A 33 -1.91 -7.04 -4.00
C ASP A 33 -0.67 -6.54 -4.74
N LEU A 34 -0.40 -5.23 -4.67
CA LEU A 34 0.82 -4.66 -5.25
C LEU A 34 2.07 -4.97 -4.42
N PHE A 35 1.91 -5.21 -3.12
CA PHE A 35 3.04 -5.53 -2.24
C PHE A 35 3.63 -6.93 -2.51
N SER A 36 2.88 -7.83 -3.16
CA SER A 36 3.37 -9.12 -3.61
C SER A 36 4.56 -9.02 -4.57
N PHE A 37 4.68 -7.90 -5.30
CA PHE A 37 5.82 -7.61 -6.19
C PHE A 37 6.99 -6.95 -5.46
N ALA A 38 6.85 -6.65 -4.16
CA ALA A 38 7.86 -5.91 -3.43
C ALA A 38 9.20 -6.66 -3.37
N SER A 39 9.28 -7.98 -3.45
CA SER A 39 10.59 -8.67 -3.52
C SER A 39 11.33 -8.45 -4.84
N GLU A 40 10.61 -8.13 -5.91
CA GLU A 40 11.16 -8.02 -7.27
C GLU A 40 11.59 -6.59 -7.64
N LEU A 41 11.30 -5.62 -6.78
CA LEU A 41 11.64 -4.20 -6.98
C LEU A 41 13.01 -3.87 -6.36
N PRO A 42 13.73 -2.87 -6.89
CA PRO A 42 15.04 -2.45 -6.36
C PRO A 42 15.05 -2.31 -4.83
N GLU A 43 16.01 -2.94 -4.16
CA GLU A 43 16.07 -3.01 -2.69
C GLU A 43 16.32 -1.65 -2.04
N GLU A 44 16.80 -0.67 -2.81
CA GLU A 44 17.01 0.71 -2.37
C GLU A 44 15.70 1.46 -2.13
N LEU A 45 14.57 1.00 -2.68
CA LEU A 45 13.27 1.63 -2.44
C LEU A 45 12.77 1.34 -1.02
N PHE A 46 12.35 2.38 -0.31
CA PHE A 46 11.44 2.21 0.82
C PHE A 46 10.02 2.10 0.26
N ILE A 47 9.31 1.00 0.53
CA ILE A 47 7.98 0.76 -0.03
C ILE A 47 6.94 0.86 1.09
N ILE A 48 5.89 1.62 0.83
CA ILE A 48 4.66 1.66 1.63
C ILE A 48 3.51 1.23 0.73
N SER A 49 2.78 0.18 1.12
CA SER A 49 1.54 -0.22 0.44
C SER A 49 0.35 0.05 1.34
N VAL A 50 -0.63 0.78 0.82
CA VAL A 50 -1.70 1.39 1.62
C VAL A 50 -3.03 0.70 1.34
N ARG A 51 -3.80 0.42 2.40
CA ARG A 51 -5.18 -0.09 2.31
C ARG A 51 -6.16 1.07 2.19
N ALA A 52 -7.05 0.99 1.20
CA ALA A 52 -8.14 1.95 1.06
C ALA A 52 -9.12 1.88 2.26
N PRO A 53 -9.73 3.00 2.69
CA PRO A 53 -10.45 3.04 3.96
C PRO A 53 -11.86 2.43 3.93
N TYR A 54 -12.47 2.24 2.76
CA TYR A 54 -13.83 1.69 2.65
C TYR A 54 -13.78 0.19 2.44
N ALA A 55 -14.09 -0.59 3.48
CA ALA A 55 -14.21 -2.05 3.37
C ALA A 55 -15.41 -2.43 2.48
N MET A 56 -15.18 -3.39 1.59
CA MET A 56 -16.19 -3.96 0.69
C MET A 56 -16.69 -5.31 1.19
N GLN A 57 -17.92 -5.66 0.80
CA GLN A 57 -18.49 -6.97 1.07
C GLN A 57 -18.40 -7.86 -0.18
N PRO A 58 -18.04 -9.15 -0.05
CA PRO A 58 -17.62 -9.83 1.17
C PRO A 58 -16.14 -9.61 1.56
N TYR A 59 -15.33 -9.02 0.67
CA TYR A 59 -13.90 -8.74 0.88
C TYR A 59 -13.44 -7.57 0.01
N GLY A 60 -12.23 -7.07 0.28
CA GLY A 60 -11.59 -5.98 -0.46
C GLY A 60 -11.87 -4.59 0.10
N ASN A 61 -11.26 -3.58 -0.50
CA ASN A 61 -11.38 -2.19 -0.09
C ASN A 61 -11.51 -1.23 -1.29
N ALA A 62 -12.05 -0.04 -1.06
CA ALA A 62 -12.22 1.02 -2.04
C ALA A 62 -11.77 2.39 -1.49
N TRP A 63 -11.31 3.26 -2.39
CA TRP A 63 -10.85 4.63 -2.07
C TRP A 63 -12.00 5.62 -1.89
N TYR A 64 -13.15 5.30 -2.47
CA TYR A 64 -14.36 6.10 -2.44
C TYR A 64 -15.57 5.16 -2.56
N ALA A 65 -16.71 5.61 -2.05
CA ALA A 65 -17.98 4.92 -2.28
C ALA A 65 -18.33 4.97 -3.77
N ILE A 66 -18.70 3.83 -4.34
CA ILE A 66 -19.31 3.78 -5.66
C ILE A 66 -20.82 3.87 -5.44
N ASN A 67 -21.43 4.90 -6.03
CA ASN A 67 -22.88 5.13 -5.99
C ASN A 67 -23.60 4.36 -7.10
#